data_AF-A0A7W0EIV1-F1
#
_entry.id   AF-A0A7W0EIV1-F1
#
_cell.length_a   1.000
_cell.length_b   1.000
_cell.length_c   1.000
_cell.angle_alpha   90.00
_cell.angle_beta   90.00
_cell.angle_gamma   90.00
#
_symmetry.space_group_name_H-M   'P 1'
#
loop_
_entity.id
_entity.type
_entity.pdbx_description
1 polymer ?
#
loop_
_entity_poly.entity_id
_entity_poly.type
_entity_poly.pdbx_seq_one_letter_code
_entity_poly.pdbx_strand_id
1 'polypeptide(L)'
;MSQLSPEKIVHNEEGFVLVTALLVLVILVVIGIASNQSTNVEKQISANDRIEKQDFFNQETCLATSKMLYTTWLTTGFITAGETVAAFPPVINPGDDVNGNGINDISEVSDPNGIPLASFETRCMERNELTGARTTIASLSNEANDFPPMSHKDKPPPGSGFSPKNFEVRRFIITCQSPDADRNTILQEGVYKVFNKF
;
A
#
# COMPACT_ATOMS: atom_id res chain seq x y z
N MET A 1 -71.47 38.83 -6.54
CA MET A 1 -71.13 37.64 -5.75
C MET A 1 -71.87 36.45 -6.35
N SER A 2 -71.34 35.83 -7.41
CA SER A 2 -71.94 34.63 -7.99
C SER A 2 -71.50 33.41 -7.18
N GLN A 3 -72.48 32.66 -6.68
CA GLN A 3 -72.23 31.44 -5.95
C GLN A 3 -71.80 30.33 -6.93
N LEU A 4 -70.66 29.70 -6.66
CA LEU A 4 -70.18 28.52 -7.37
C LEU A 4 -71.12 27.35 -7.03
N SER A 5 -71.75 26.76 -8.05
CA SER A 5 -72.62 25.59 -7.88
C SER A 5 -71.78 24.34 -7.53
N PRO A 6 -72.25 23.49 -6.60
CA PRO A 6 -71.52 22.31 -6.13
C PRO A 6 -71.28 21.24 -7.22
N GLU A 7 -72.00 21.31 -8.34
CA GLU A 7 -71.88 20.40 -9.48
C GLU A 7 -70.53 20.56 -10.22
N LYS A 8 -69.96 21.77 -10.26
CA LYS A 8 -68.64 22.01 -10.88
C LYS A 8 -67.45 21.45 -10.09
N ILE A 9 -67.66 21.09 -8.82
CA ILE A 9 -66.62 20.51 -7.96
C ILE A 9 -66.51 19.00 -8.20
N VAL A 10 -67.62 18.34 -8.59
CA VAL A 10 -67.72 16.88 -8.77
C VAL A 10 -67.21 16.42 -10.14
N HIS A 11 -67.21 17.26 -11.17
CA HIS A 11 -66.72 16.92 -12.53
C HIS A 11 -65.25 17.32 -12.80
N ASN A 12 -64.44 17.59 -11.77
CA ASN A 12 -63.00 17.83 -11.91
C ASN A 12 -62.18 16.51 -11.86
N GLU A 13 -62.73 15.43 -12.39
CA GLU A 13 -62.09 14.10 -12.40
C GLU A 13 -60.88 14.06 -13.35
N GLU A 14 -60.92 14.80 -14.47
CA GLU A 14 -59.80 14.94 -15.40
C GLU A 14 -58.57 15.62 -14.75
N GLY A 15 -58.78 16.64 -13.92
CA GLY A 15 -57.71 17.31 -13.17
C GLY A 15 -57.12 16.42 -12.08
N PHE A 16 -57.94 15.61 -11.42
CA PHE A 16 -57.50 14.67 -10.39
C PHE A 16 -56.61 13.57 -10.97
N VAL A 17 -56.99 12.97 -12.10
CA VAL A 17 -56.18 11.94 -12.78
C VAL A 17 -54.84 12.52 -13.21
N LEU A 18 -54.81 13.76 -13.73
CA LEU A 18 -53.58 14.44 -14.12
C LEU A 18 -52.62 14.65 -12.92
N VAL A 19 -53.14 15.13 -11.78
CA VAL A 19 -52.33 15.36 -10.57
C VAL A 19 -51.79 14.04 -10.02
N THR A 20 -52.59 12.98 -10.03
CA THR A 20 -52.18 11.66 -9.54
C THR A 20 -51.08 11.06 -10.43
N ALA A 21 -51.23 11.18 -11.76
CA ALA A 21 -50.20 10.74 -12.71
C ALA A 21 -48.88 11.51 -12.53
N LEU A 22 -48.96 12.84 -12.31
CA LEU A 22 -47.78 13.67 -12.06
C LEU A 22 -47.09 13.30 -10.75
N LEU A 23 -47.87 13.01 -9.70
CA LEU A 23 -47.33 12.55 -8.42
C LEU A 23 -46.59 11.21 -8.55
N VAL A 24 -47.17 10.25 -9.28
CA VAL A 24 -46.53 8.96 -9.56
C VAL A 24 -45.24 9.15 -10.37
N LEU A 25 -45.25 10.02 -11.38
CA LEU A 25 -44.05 10.34 -12.16
C LEU A 25 -42.93 10.93 -11.29
N VAL A 26 -43.26 11.85 -10.39
CA VAL A 26 -42.27 12.45 -9.47
C VAL A 26 -41.70 11.38 -8.53
N ILE A 27 -42.53 10.50 -7.98
CA ILE A 27 -42.07 9.40 -7.13
C ILE A 27 -41.11 8.48 -7.89
N LEU A 28 -41.45 8.11 -9.14
CA LEU A 28 -40.59 7.28 -9.99
C LEU A 28 -39.26 7.95 -10.29
N VAL A 29 -39.23 9.26 -10.53
CA VAL A 29 -37.99 10.01 -10.75
C VAL A 29 -37.11 10.01 -9.49
N VAL A 30 -37.69 10.24 -8.31
CA VAL A 30 -36.94 10.20 -7.04
C VAL A 30 -36.36 8.81 -6.79
N ILE A 31 -37.13 7.75 -7.02
CA ILE A 31 -36.65 6.36 -6.92
C ILE A 31 -35.53 6.11 -7.94
N GLY A 32 -35.68 6.59 -9.17
CA GLY A 32 -34.66 6.47 -10.22
C GLY A 32 -33.34 7.15 -9.85
N ILE A 33 -33.40 8.34 -9.24
CA ILE A 33 -32.21 9.06 -8.77
C ILE A 33 -31.57 8.30 -7.61
N ALA A 34 -32.35 7.86 -6.62
CA ALA A 34 -31.85 7.11 -5.47
C ALA A 34 -31.19 5.79 -5.88
N SER A 35 -31.81 5.06 -6.82
CA SER A 35 -31.26 3.81 -7.37
C SER A 35 -29.93 4.04 -8.08
N ASN A 36 -29.81 5.09 -8.90
CA ASN A 36 -28.54 5.43 -9.56
C ASN A 36 -27.44 5.79 -8.56
N GLN A 37 -27.78 6.52 -7.49
CA GLN A 37 -26.81 6.84 -6.43
C GLN A 37 -26.30 5.57 -5.73
N SER A 38 -27.18 4.62 -5.38
CA SER A 38 -26.78 3.32 -4.79
C SER A 38 -25.83 2.56 -5.70
N THR A 39 -26.16 2.43 -6.98
CA THR A 39 -25.31 1.73 -7.96
C THR A 39 -23.95 2.39 -8.12
N ASN A 40 -23.88 3.71 -8.12
CA ASN A 40 -22.60 4.42 -8.23
C ASN A 40 -21.72 4.22 -7.00
N VAL A 41 -22.31 4.22 -5.80
CA VAL A 41 -21.60 3.92 -4.55
C VAL A 41 -21.10 2.47 -4.54
N GLU A 42 -21.93 1.50 -4.91
CA GLU A 42 -21.51 0.09 -5.00
C GLU A 42 -20.37 -0.13 -5.99
N LYS A 43 -20.40 0.57 -7.14
CA LYS A 43 -19.30 0.52 -8.12
C LYS A 43 -18.00 1.08 -7.54
N GLN A 44 -18.07 2.20 -6.81
CA GLN A 44 -16.90 2.78 -6.17
C GLN A 44 -16.32 1.86 -5.09
N ILE A 45 -17.18 1.26 -4.26
CA ILE A 45 -16.76 0.28 -3.25
C ILE A 45 -16.10 -0.93 -3.91
N SER A 46 -16.71 -1.47 -4.97
CA SER A 46 -16.18 -2.63 -5.69
C SER A 46 -14.86 -2.32 -6.40
N ALA A 47 -14.71 -1.10 -6.93
CA ALA A 47 -13.46 -0.64 -7.54
C ALA A 47 -12.35 -0.52 -6.49
N ASN A 48 -12.65 0.06 -5.33
CA ASN A 48 -11.68 0.20 -4.24
C ASN A 48 -11.23 -1.18 -3.71
N ASP A 49 -12.17 -2.10 -3.44
CA ASP A 49 -11.86 -3.47 -2.99
C ASP A 49 -10.99 -4.23 -4.00
N ARG A 50 -11.25 -4.04 -5.31
CA ARG A 50 -10.41 -4.62 -6.36
C ARG A 50 -8.99 -4.03 -6.35
N ILE A 51 -8.87 -2.71 -6.25
CA ILE A 51 -7.58 -2.01 -6.25
C ILE A 51 -6.76 -2.43 -5.04
N GLU A 52 -7.35 -2.45 -3.85
CA GLU A 52 -6.68 -2.85 -2.60
C GLU A 52 -6.12 -4.27 -2.70
N LYS A 53 -6.94 -5.23 -3.18
CA LYS A 53 -6.48 -6.62 -3.37
C LYS A 53 -5.34 -6.71 -4.38
N GLN A 54 -5.47 -6.04 -5.51
CA GLN A 54 -4.44 -6.04 -6.54
C GLN A 54 -3.13 -5.45 -6.01
N ASP A 55 -3.21 -4.35 -5.27
CA ASP A 55 -2.05 -3.70 -4.68
C ASP A 55 -1.39 -4.59 -3.63
N PHE A 56 -2.17 -5.20 -2.74
CA PHE A 56 -1.65 -6.19 -1.79
C PHE A 56 -0.90 -7.34 -2.48
N PHE A 57 -1.46 -7.91 -3.56
CA PHE A 57 -0.77 -8.97 -4.32
C PHE A 57 0.51 -8.48 -5.00
N ASN A 58 0.53 -7.24 -5.50
CA ASN A 58 1.73 -6.63 -6.06
C ASN A 58 2.81 -6.47 -4.97
N GLN A 59 2.44 -5.99 -3.78
CA GLN A 59 3.38 -5.82 -2.67
C GLN A 59 3.90 -7.15 -2.14
N GLU A 60 3.07 -8.20 -2.07
CA GLU A 60 3.51 -9.55 -1.69
C GLU A 60 4.51 -10.12 -2.72
N THR A 61 4.22 -9.92 -4.00
CA THR A 61 5.13 -10.30 -5.09
C THR A 61 6.46 -9.55 -4.98
N CYS A 62 6.43 -8.26 -4.61
CA CYS A 62 7.61 -7.47 -4.34
C CYS A 62 8.43 -8.02 -3.16
N LEU A 63 7.78 -8.38 -2.05
CA LEU A 63 8.45 -8.99 -0.90
C LEU A 63 9.08 -10.34 -1.26
N ALA A 64 8.37 -11.18 -2.02
CA ALA A 64 8.93 -12.44 -2.49
C ALA A 64 10.14 -12.20 -3.41
N THR A 65 10.05 -11.24 -4.32
CA THR A 65 11.11 -10.92 -5.29
C THR A 65 12.34 -10.34 -4.62
N SER A 66 12.18 -9.39 -3.71
CA SER A 66 13.29 -8.78 -2.94
C SER A 66 14.04 -9.79 -2.07
N LYS A 67 13.34 -10.79 -1.51
CA LYS A 67 13.98 -11.94 -0.81
C LYS A 67 14.79 -12.81 -1.77
N MET A 68 14.30 -13.05 -2.99
CA MET A 68 15.04 -13.79 -4.02
C MET A 68 16.27 -13.00 -4.51
N LEU A 69 16.14 -11.68 -4.66
CA LEU A 69 17.20 -10.76 -5.07
C LEU A 69 18.12 -10.33 -3.92
N TYR A 70 18.28 -11.18 -2.89
CA TYR A 70 19.13 -10.84 -1.74
C TYR A 70 20.56 -10.49 -2.11
N THR A 71 21.09 -11.02 -3.21
CA THR A 71 22.44 -10.70 -3.68
C THR A 71 22.60 -9.26 -4.15
N THR A 72 21.51 -8.60 -4.55
CA THR A 72 21.52 -7.22 -5.03
C THR A 72 21.62 -6.22 -3.89
N TRP A 73 20.93 -6.46 -2.78
CA TRP A 73 20.91 -5.54 -1.64
C TRP A 73 21.86 -5.97 -0.51
N LEU A 74 21.99 -7.27 -0.23
CA LEU A 74 22.88 -7.81 0.82
C LEU A 74 24.32 -7.95 0.32
N THR A 75 24.86 -6.85 -0.20
CA THR A 75 26.23 -6.76 -0.70
C THR A 75 27.23 -6.62 0.45
N THR A 76 28.52 -6.81 0.16
CA THR A 76 29.59 -6.52 1.13
C THR A 76 29.51 -5.09 1.64
N GLY A 77 29.27 -4.12 0.76
CA GLY A 77 29.12 -2.71 1.14
C GLY A 77 28.01 -2.52 2.16
N PHE A 78 26.83 -3.09 1.92
CA PHE A 78 25.70 -3.04 2.84
C PHE A 78 26.01 -3.69 4.20
N ILE A 79 26.64 -4.87 4.22
CA ILE A 79 26.97 -5.61 5.46
C ILE A 79 28.03 -4.88 6.30
N THR A 80 28.98 -4.19 5.65
CA THR A 80 30.06 -3.46 6.33
C THR A 80 29.66 -2.05 6.74
N ALA A 81 28.60 -1.50 6.14
CA ALA A 81 28.06 -0.20 6.51
C ALA A 81 27.52 -0.23 7.95
N GLY A 82 27.56 0.93 8.62
CA GLY A 82 26.97 1.07 9.94
C GLY A 82 25.45 0.84 9.90
N GLU A 83 24.88 0.26 10.95
CA GLU A 83 23.46 -0.09 11.02
C GLU A 83 22.54 1.12 10.81
N THR A 84 23.01 2.33 11.14
CA THR A 84 22.29 3.60 10.98
C THR A 84 22.43 4.24 9.60
N VAL A 85 23.21 3.65 8.70
CA VAL A 85 23.46 4.16 7.33
C VAL A 85 23.28 3.10 6.25
N ALA A 86 23.22 1.82 6.62
CA ALA A 86 23.00 0.71 5.68
C ALA A 86 21.58 0.79 5.10
N ALA A 87 21.51 1.17 3.82
CA ALA A 87 20.27 1.37 3.08
C ALA A 87 20.37 0.84 1.67
N PHE A 88 19.24 0.34 1.19
CA PHE A 88 19.00 -0.07 -0.18
C PHE A 88 17.58 0.39 -0.58
N PRO A 89 17.36 0.87 -1.81
CA PRO A 89 18.37 1.20 -2.80
C PRO A 89 19.30 2.32 -2.31
N PRO A 90 20.51 2.46 -2.89
CA PRO A 90 21.34 3.63 -2.65
C PRO A 90 20.65 4.89 -3.21
N VAL A 91 21.14 6.07 -2.82
CA VAL A 91 20.69 7.35 -3.39
C VAL A 91 20.74 7.27 -4.91
N ILE A 92 19.62 7.61 -5.56
CA ILE A 92 19.46 7.55 -7.01
C ILE A 92 20.52 8.42 -7.67
N ASN A 93 21.40 7.80 -8.46
CA ASN A 93 22.36 8.52 -9.30
C ASN A 93 21.83 8.62 -10.75
N PRO A 94 22.32 9.58 -11.54
CA PRO A 94 22.03 9.62 -12.97
C PRO A 94 22.49 8.31 -13.64
N GLY A 95 21.52 7.47 -14.04
CA GLY A 95 21.75 6.16 -14.64
C GLY A 95 21.15 4.98 -13.85
N ASP A 96 20.75 5.18 -12.60
CA ASP A 96 20.06 4.17 -11.77
C ASP A 96 18.54 4.14 -12.02
N ASP A 97 17.99 5.20 -12.63
CA ASP A 97 16.62 5.35 -13.09
C ASP A 97 16.64 5.55 -14.61
N VAL A 98 16.63 4.43 -15.35
CA VAL A 98 16.74 4.41 -16.82
C VAL A 98 15.42 4.82 -17.47
N ASN A 99 14.29 4.52 -16.82
CA ASN A 99 12.95 4.80 -17.35
C ASN A 99 12.42 6.19 -16.95
N GLY A 100 13.10 6.91 -16.05
CA GLY A 100 12.79 8.27 -15.62
C GLY A 100 11.57 8.37 -14.71
N ASN A 101 11.20 7.29 -14.02
CA ASN A 101 10.00 7.22 -13.18
C ASN A 101 10.25 7.73 -11.74
N GLY A 102 11.49 8.11 -11.41
CA GLY A 102 11.89 8.58 -10.08
C GLY A 102 12.16 7.47 -9.08
N ILE A 103 12.23 6.21 -9.53
CA ILE A 103 12.51 5.02 -8.74
C ILE A 103 13.85 4.44 -9.20
N ASN A 104 14.60 3.85 -8.28
CA ASN A 104 15.81 3.13 -8.66
C ASN A 104 15.42 1.78 -9.30
N ASP A 105 15.80 1.55 -10.55
CA ASP A 105 15.44 0.35 -11.32
C ASP A 105 15.89 -0.95 -10.63
N ILE A 106 16.95 -0.90 -9.83
CA ILE A 106 17.45 -2.08 -9.09
C ILE A 106 16.52 -2.51 -7.94
N SER A 107 15.65 -1.60 -7.51
CA SER A 107 14.62 -1.81 -6.48
C SER A 107 13.22 -1.94 -7.06
N GLU A 108 13.07 -1.77 -8.37
CA GLU A 108 11.79 -1.86 -9.06
C GLU A 108 11.41 -3.32 -9.32
N VAL A 109 10.14 -3.63 -9.07
CA VAL A 109 9.53 -4.90 -9.48
C VAL A 109 8.50 -4.57 -10.55
N SER A 110 8.84 -4.90 -11.79
CA SER A 110 8.01 -4.62 -12.95
C SER A 110 7.28 -5.87 -13.44
N ASP A 111 6.17 -5.67 -14.15
CA ASP A 111 5.47 -6.73 -14.86
C ASP A 111 6.25 -7.20 -16.11
N PRO A 112 5.80 -8.27 -16.81
CA PRO A 112 6.45 -8.71 -18.05
C PRO A 112 6.46 -7.68 -19.20
N ASN A 113 5.68 -6.60 -19.09
CA ASN A 113 5.64 -5.50 -20.05
C ASN A 113 6.56 -4.33 -19.63
N GLY A 114 7.26 -4.44 -18.50
CA GLY A 114 8.12 -3.40 -17.96
C GLY A 114 7.38 -2.28 -17.23
N ILE A 115 6.14 -2.51 -16.80
CA ILE A 115 5.37 -1.55 -15.99
C ILE A 115 5.73 -1.74 -14.51
N PRO A 116 6.19 -0.71 -13.78
CA PRO A 116 6.46 -0.80 -12.36
C PRO A 116 5.20 -1.20 -11.58
N LEU A 117 5.29 -2.29 -10.81
CA LEU A 117 4.21 -2.75 -9.93
C LEU A 117 4.43 -2.34 -8.48
N ALA A 118 5.69 -2.31 -8.05
CA ALA A 118 6.12 -2.03 -6.69
C ALA A 118 7.60 -1.66 -6.68
N SER A 119 8.04 -0.98 -5.61
CA SER A 119 9.46 -0.80 -5.29
C SER A 119 9.75 -1.32 -3.89
N PHE A 120 10.97 -1.81 -3.66
CA PHE A 120 11.39 -2.28 -2.35
C PHE A 120 12.58 -1.51 -1.78
N GLU A 121 12.49 -1.25 -0.50
CA GLU A 121 13.55 -0.63 0.29
C GLU A 121 13.99 -1.63 1.36
N THR A 122 15.28 -1.66 1.67
CA THR A 122 15.84 -2.56 2.68
C THR A 122 16.84 -1.83 3.55
N ARG A 123 16.80 -2.12 4.85
CA ARG A 123 17.74 -1.59 5.83
C ARG A 123 17.98 -2.57 6.97
N CYS A 124 19.01 -2.31 7.74
CA CYS A 124 19.19 -2.98 9.02
C CYS A 124 18.04 -2.60 9.97
N MET A 125 17.58 -3.57 10.76
CA MET A 125 16.76 -3.26 11.94
C MET A 125 17.70 -2.94 13.09
N GLU A 126 17.59 -1.74 13.65
CA GLU A 126 18.42 -1.29 14.74
C GLU A 126 17.62 -0.65 15.87
N ARG A 127 18.25 -0.60 17.03
CA ARG A 127 17.77 0.11 18.21
C ARG A 127 18.94 0.91 18.75
N ASN A 128 18.78 2.22 18.82
CA ASN A 128 19.68 3.08 19.54
C ASN A 128 19.63 2.72 21.03
N GLU A 129 20.75 2.29 21.60
CA GLU A 129 20.80 1.82 23.00
C GLU A 129 20.58 2.93 24.02
N LEU A 130 20.84 4.19 23.65
CA LEU A 130 20.69 5.35 24.54
C LEU A 130 19.24 5.87 24.56
N THR A 131 18.55 5.87 23.42
CA THR A 131 17.20 6.44 23.27
C THR A 131 16.10 5.40 23.14
N GLY A 132 16.45 4.15 22.86
CA GLY A 132 15.49 3.09 22.52
C GLY A 132 14.81 3.26 21.17
N ALA A 133 15.16 4.32 20.42
CA ALA A 133 14.56 4.65 19.13
C ALA A 133 15.37 4.09 17.96
N ARG A 134 14.77 4.05 16.78
CA ARG A 134 15.46 3.79 15.51
C ARG A 134 16.05 5.09 14.95
N THR A 135 17.02 4.98 14.06
CA THR A 135 17.60 6.12 13.34
C THR A 135 16.94 6.25 11.98
N THR A 136 16.44 7.44 11.68
CA THR A 136 15.92 7.75 10.34
C THR A 136 17.07 7.80 9.33
N ILE A 137 16.95 7.05 8.25
CA ILE A 137 17.85 7.14 7.10
C ILE A 137 17.16 7.99 6.04
N ALA A 138 17.75 9.14 5.72
CA ALA A 138 17.13 10.14 4.87
C ALA A 138 16.94 9.71 3.40
N SER A 139 17.67 8.68 2.95
CA SER A 139 17.55 8.14 1.59
C SER A 139 16.41 7.12 1.44
N LEU A 140 15.69 6.81 2.52
CA LEU A 140 14.59 5.83 2.52
C LEU A 140 13.26 6.50 2.85
N SER A 141 12.16 5.90 2.42
CA SER A 141 10.80 6.35 2.74
C SER A 141 10.52 6.43 4.25
N ASN A 142 9.49 7.18 4.64
CA ASN A 142 9.08 7.24 6.06
C ASN A 142 8.59 5.88 6.54
N GLU A 143 7.97 5.14 5.64
CA GLU A 143 7.44 3.80 5.79
C GLU A 143 8.58 2.84 6.12
N ALA A 144 9.64 2.80 5.31
CA ALA A 144 10.83 1.99 5.59
C ALA A 144 11.56 2.41 6.87
N ASN A 145 11.38 3.65 7.32
CA ASN A 145 11.87 4.14 8.60
C ASN A 145 10.93 3.80 9.77
N ASP A 146 9.70 3.35 9.55
CA ASP A 146 8.70 3.08 10.59
C ASP A 146 8.57 1.61 10.95
N PHE A 147 9.50 1.12 11.77
CA PHE A 147 9.46 -0.24 12.29
C PHE A 147 9.71 -0.31 13.80
N PRO A 148 9.30 -1.40 14.46
CA PRO A 148 9.60 -1.60 15.87
C PRO A 148 11.13 -1.65 16.12
N PRO A 149 11.68 -0.81 17.01
CA PRO A 149 13.12 -0.79 17.26
C PRO A 149 13.57 -2.08 17.95
N MET A 150 14.43 -2.83 17.27
CA MET A 150 14.97 -4.12 17.72
C MET A 150 16.49 -4.16 17.53
N SER A 151 17.17 -4.99 18.32
CA SER A 151 18.62 -5.17 18.15
C SER A 151 18.93 -5.82 16.80
N HIS A 152 19.88 -5.23 16.07
CA HIS A 152 20.31 -5.75 14.77
C HIS A 152 20.91 -7.14 14.88
N LYS A 153 21.71 -7.36 15.93
CA LYS A 153 22.44 -8.61 16.15
C LYS A 153 21.86 -9.38 17.31
N ASP A 154 21.75 -10.69 17.17
CA ASP A 154 21.30 -11.57 18.25
C ASP A 154 21.91 -12.97 18.16
N LYS A 155 21.71 -13.75 19.21
CA LYS A 155 22.03 -15.17 19.23
C LYS A 155 21.13 -15.90 18.22
N PRO A 156 21.65 -16.93 17.56
CA PRO A 156 20.82 -17.77 16.70
C PRO A 156 19.69 -18.43 17.50
N PRO A 157 18.51 -18.66 16.88
CA PRO A 157 17.39 -19.28 17.57
C PRO A 157 17.77 -20.64 18.18
N PRO A 158 17.27 -20.96 19.39
CA PRO A 158 17.47 -22.28 19.98
C PRO A 158 16.96 -23.38 19.02
N GLY A 159 17.75 -24.44 18.84
CA GLY A 159 17.39 -25.55 17.95
C GLY A 159 17.69 -25.33 16.47
N SER A 160 18.25 -24.18 16.07
CA SER A 160 18.62 -23.89 14.67
C SER A 160 19.86 -24.65 14.16
N GLY A 161 20.56 -25.39 15.03
CA GLY A 161 21.83 -26.06 14.70
C GLY A 161 23.06 -25.15 14.67
N PHE A 162 22.88 -23.83 14.80
CA PHE A 162 23.98 -22.87 14.87
C PHE A 162 24.47 -22.68 16.30
N SER A 163 25.79 -22.83 16.50
CA SER A 163 26.42 -22.54 17.78
C SER A 163 26.35 -21.05 18.10
N PRO A 164 25.81 -20.64 19.27
CA PRO A 164 25.79 -19.22 19.68
C PRO A 164 27.20 -18.60 19.82
N LYS A 165 28.24 -19.43 19.92
CA LYS A 165 29.64 -19.00 20.01
C LYS A 165 30.19 -18.55 18.66
N ASN A 166 29.84 -19.25 17.58
CA ASN A 166 30.42 -19.05 16.26
C ASN A 166 29.49 -18.30 15.31
N PHE A 167 28.19 -18.19 15.63
CA PHE A 167 27.23 -17.58 14.73
C PHE A 167 26.44 -16.46 15.43
N GLU A 168 26.03 -15.48 14.64
CA GLU A 168 25.10 -14.42 15.02
C GLU A 168 24.00 -14.29 13.96
N VAL A 169 22.83 -13.87 14.38
CA VAL A 169 21.76 -13.45 13.49
C VAL A 169 21.88 -11.96 13.27
N ARG A 170 21.72 -11.52 12.02
CA ARG A 170 21.50 -10.11 11.68
C ARG A 170 20.10 -9.92 11.11
N ARG A 171 19.44 -8.87 11.57
CA ARG A 171 18.05 -8.55 11.28
C ARG A 171 17.94 -7.40 10.29
N PHE A 172 17.10 -7.58 9.30
CA PHE A 172 16.83 -6.59 8.25
C PHE A 172 15.33 -6.43 8.10
N ILE A 173 14.91 -5.28 7.60
CA ILE A 173 13.53 -5.06 7.23
C ILE A 173 13.49 -4.75 5.75
N ILE A 174 12.55 -5.39 5.06
CA ILE A 174 12.22 -5.11 3.67
C ILE A 174 10.86 -4.41 3.67
N THR A 175 10.77 -3.26 3.03
CA THR A 175 9.53 -2.50 2.84
C THR A 175 9.21 -2.45 1.37
N CYS A 176 8.03 -2.92 0.99
CA CYS A 176 7.51 -2.82 -0.36
C CYS A 176 6.37 -1.81 -0.40
N GLN A 177 6.41 -0.94 -1.41
CA GLN A 177 5.42 0.11 -1.60
C GLN A 177 5.08 0.27 -3.09
N SER A 178 3.87 0.80 -3.34
CA SER A 178 3.43 1.10 -4.68
C SER A 178 4.18 2.31 -5.25
N PRO A 179 4.54 2.30 -6.54
CA PRO A 179 5.03 3.48 -7.25
C PRO A 179 3.92 4.53 -7.47
N ASP A 180 2.65 4.08 -7.54
CA ASP A 180 1.50 4.94 -7.73
C ASP A 180 1.14 5.66 -6.42
N ALA A 181 1.13 6.99 -6.42
CA ALA A 181 0.76 7.82 -5.26
C ALA A 181 -0.70 7.64 -4.81
N ASP A 182 -1.56 7.09 -5.68
CA ASP A 182 -2.97 6.81 -5.38
C ASP A 182 -3.17 5.50 -4.61
N ARG A 183 -2.10 4.72 -4.43
CA ARG A 183 -2.11 3.41 -3.78
C ARG A 183 -1.29 3.45 -2.50
N ASN A 184 -1.93 3.08 -1.40
CA ASN A 184 -1.35 3.20 -0.06
C ASN A 184 -1.09 1.85 0.62
N THR A 185 -1.09 0.73 -0.12
CA THR A 185 -0.74 -0.56 0.49
C THR A 185 0.76 -0.62 0.66
N ILE A 186 1.19 -0.79 1.90
CA ILE A 186 2.59 -0.94 2.28
C ILE A 186 2.70 -2.30 2.96
N LEU A 187 3.67 -3.10 2.53
CA LEU A 187 4.01 -4.35 3.21
C LEU A 187 5.43 -4.30 3.73
N GLN A 188 5.58 -4.70 4.99
CA GLN A 188 6.86 -4.74 5.67
C GLN A 188 7.09 -6.13 6.25
N GLU A 189 8.27 -6.67 5.96
CA GLU A 189 8.68 -7.97 6.47
C GLU A 189 10.04 -7.86 7.15
N GLY A 190 10.08 -8.31 8.41
CA GLY A 190 11.32 -8.50 9.14
C GLY A 190 11.97 -9.83 8.74
N VAL A 191 13.15 -9.75 8.13
CA VAL A 191 13.94 -10.92 7.73
C VAL A 191 15.22 -11.01 8.54
N TYR A 192 15.78 -12.21 8.64
CA TYR A 192 17.05 -12.41 9.30
C TYR A 192 17.93 -13.39 8.56
N LYS A 193 19.25 -13.20 8.67
CA LYS A 193 20.24 -14.13 8.14
C LYS A 193 21.29 -14.43 9.19
N VAL A 194 21.75 -15.69 9.20
CA VAL A 194 22.79 -16.15 10.10
C VAL A 194 24.16 -15.89 9.46
N PHE A 195 25.05 -15.27 10.22
CA PHE A 195 26.43 -14.95 9.85
C PHE A 195 27.42 -15.65 10.79
N ASN A 196 28.60 -15.95 10.28
CA ASN A 196 29.72 -16.37 11.11
C ASN A 196 30.25 -15.17 11.90
N LYS A 197 30.60 -15.38 13.17
CA LYS A 197 31.32 -14.42 14.01
C LYS A 197 32.79 -14.50 13.60
N PHE A 198 33.27 -13.46 12.93
CA PHE A 198 34.71 -13.26 12.68
C PHE A 198 35.35 -12.58 13.87
#